data_AF-A0A965INK1-F1
#
_entry.id   AF-A0A965INK1-F1
#
_cell.length_a   1.000
_cell.length_b   1.000
_cell.length_c   1.000
_cell.angle_alpha   90.00
_cell.angle_beta   90.00
_cell.angle_gamma   90.00
#
_symmetry.space_group_name_H-M   'P 1'
#
loop_
_entity.id
_entity.type
_entity.pdbx_description
1 polymer ?
#
loop_
_entity_poly.entity_id
_entity_poly.type
_entity_poly.pdbx_seq_one_letter_code
_entity_poly.pdbx_strand_id
1 'polypeptide(L)'
;MKKFSFVVDVVADDLDRDSVVDSIRSCLSDSLPSDVHANVKAGEVKAFSEQGYKVWRARVTGVTAEQAGDAHDSKVEAEAVA
;
A
#
# COMPACT_ATOMS: atom_id res chain seq x y z
N MET A 1 -15.53 -14.43 21.82
CA MET A 1 -14.45 -14.35 20.80
C MET A 1 -14.61 -13.04 20.01
N LYS A 2 -13.51 -12.38 19.64
CA LYS A 2 -13.54 -11.17 18.80
C LYS A 2 -12.74 -11.43 17.53
N LYS A 3 -13.22 -10.93 16.39
CA LYS A 3 -12.46 -10.97 15.14
C LYS A 3 -11.62 -9.70 15.05
N PHE A 4 -10.30 -9.87 14.97
CA PHE A 4 -9.39 -8.80 14.59
C PHE A 4 -9.18 -8.86 13.07
N SER A 5 -9.07 -7.71 12.42
CA SER A 5 -8.90 -7.64 10.97
C SER A 5 -7.87 -6.57 10.65
N PHE A 6 -6.99 -6.91 9.72
CA PHE A 6 -5.89 -6.06 9.27
C PHE A 6 -6.06 -5.81 7.77
N VAL A 7 -5.65 -4.63 7.33
CA VAL A 7 -5.59 -4.27 5.90
C VAL A 7 -4.11 -4.22 5.54
N VAL A 8 -3.72 -4.97 4.50
CA VAL A 8 -2.35 -5.00 3.98
C VAL A 8 -2.43 -4.67 2.50
N ASP A 9 -1.91 -3.50 2.15
CA ASP A 9 -1.86 -3.02 0.78
C ASP A 9 -0.43 -3.16 0.25
N VAL A 10 -0.26 -3.79 -0.91
CA VAL A 10 1.01 -3.92 -1.63
C VAL A 10 0.81 -3.32 -3.02
N VAL A 11 1.59 -2.30 -3.35
CA VAL A 11 1.54 -1.63 -4.66
C VAL A 11 2.81 -1.94 -5.43
N ALA A 12 2.65 -2.63 -6.56
CA ALA A 12 3.70 -3.02 -7.49
C ALA A 12 3.11 -3.13 -8.90
N ASP A 13 3.97 -3.08 -9.92
CA ASP A 13 3.54 -3.26 -11.32
C ASP A 13 3.09 -4.71 -11.59
N ASP A 14 3.79 -5.67 -11.00
CA ASP A 14 3.46 -7.10 -11.05
C ASP A 14 3.71 -7.75 -9.68
N LEU A 15 2.84 -8.69 -9.31
CA LEU A 15 2.89 -9.36 -8.01
C LEU A 15 2.24 -10.74 -8.07
N ASP A 16 3.01 -11.77 -7.71
CA ASP A 16 2.45 -13.09 -7.42
C ASP A 16 1.71 -13.08 -6.08
N ARG A 17 0.39 -12.89 -6.16
CA ARG A 17 -0.48 -12.74 -5.00
C ARG A 17 -0.66 -14.03 -4.21
N ASP A 18 -0.60 -15.19 -4.87
CA ASP A 18 -0.78 -16.48 -4.19
C ASP A 18 0.44 -16.79 -3.33
N SER A 19 1.65 -16.58 -3.87
CA SER A 19 2.89 -16.69 -3.09
C SER A 19 2.93 -15.73 -1.89
N VAL A 20 2.43 -14.49 -2.04
CA VAL A 20 2.33 -13.53 -0.93
C VAL A 20 1.34 -14.01 0.14
N VAL A 21 0.17 -14.51 -0.26
CA VAL A 21 -0.82 -15.07 0.67
C VAL A 21 -0.21 -16.22 1.47
N ASP A 22 0.47 -17.15 0.80
CA ASP A 22 1.08 -18.31 1.46
C ASP A 22 2.22 -17.90 2.39
N SER A 23 3.03 -16.91 2.00
CA SER A 23 4.07 -16.35 2.86
C SER A 23 3.49 -15.74 4.14
N ILE A 24 2.43 -14.93 4.03
CA ILE A 24 1.78 -14.33 5.22
C ILE A 24 1.16 -15.41 6.10
N ARG A 25 0.54 -16.45 5.49
CA ARG A 25 0.01 -17.59 6.26
C ARG A 25 1.10 -18.28 7.06
N SER A 26 2.23 -18.59 6.43
CA SER A 26 3.39 -19.21 7.11
C SER A 26 3.84 -18.37 8.30
N CYS A 27 4.05 -17.06 8.10
CA CYS A 27 4.45 -16.16 9.18
C CYS A 27 3.46 -16.14 10.34
N LEU A 28 2.15 -16.15 10.06
CA LEU A 28 1.12 -16.17 11.10
C LEU A 28 1.06 -17.52 11.82
N SER A 29 1.23 -18.63 11.11
CA SER A 29 1.33 -19.98 11.71
C SER A 29 2.50 -20.09 12.68
N ASP A 30 3.63 -19.44 12.37
CA ASP A 30 4.81 -19.44 13.25
C ASP A 30 4.66 -18.49 14.44
N SER A 31 3.91 -17.40 14.28
CA SER A 31 3.82 -16.32 15.27
C SER A 31 2.64 -16.41 16.23
N LEU A 32 1.57 -17.13 15.85
CA LEU A 32 0.33 -17.19 16.63
C LEU A 32 0.27 -18.44 17.52
N PRO A 33 -0.36 -18.35 18.69
CA PRO A 33 -0.67 -19.52 19.52
C PRO A 33 -1.54 -20.56 18.77
N SER A 34 -1.40 -21.84 19.11
CA SER A 34 -2.05 -22.97 18.43
C SER A 34 -3.59 -22.94 18.49
N ASP A 35 -4.17 -22.20 19.43
CA ASP A 35 -5.60 -22.02 19.62
C ASP A 35 -6.16 -20.77 18.89
N VAL A 36 -5.31 -20.04 18.16
CA VAL A 36 -5.72 -18.88 17.36
C VAL A 36 -5.90 -19.27 15.90
N HIS A 37 -7.08 -18.94 15.35
CA HIS A 37 -7.37 -19.14 13.94
C HIS A 37 -7.09 -17.86 13.13
N ALA A 38 -6.16 -17.96 12.18
CA ALA A 38 -5.90 -16.92 11.19
C ALA A 38 -6.35 -17.37 9.80
N ASN A 39 -6.83 -16.42 9.01
CA ASN A 39 -7.11 -16.62 7.60
C ASN A 39 -6.50 -15.48 6.81
N VAL A 40 -5.80 -15.82 5.74
CA VAL A 40 -5.26 -14.88 4.76
C VAL A 40 -5.87 -15.21 3.41
N LYS A 41 -6.34 -14.19 2.70
CA LYS A 41 -6.91 -14.30 1.37
C LYS A 41 -6.46 -13.10 0.55
N ALA A 42 -6.28 -13.30 -0.76
CA ALA A 42 -5.98 -12.21 -1.66
C ALA A 42 -7.18 -11.23 -1.72
N GLY A 43 -6.90 -9.93 -1.63
CA GLY A 43 -7.88 -8.85 -1.70
C GLY A 43 -8.25 -8.47 -3.15
N GLU A 44 -8.94 -7.36 -3.36
CA GLU A 44 -9.18 -6.81 -4.69
C GLU A 44 -7.88 -6.27 -5.31
N VAL A 45 -7.76 -6.32 -6.65
CA VAL A 45 -6.70 -5.61 -7.38
C VAL A 45 -7.29 -4.34 -7.96
N LYS A 46 -6.68 -3.20 -7.61
CA LYS A 46 -7.06 -1.90 -8.13
C LYS A 46 -5.86 -1.23 -8.78
N ALA A 47 -6.01 -0.83 -10.03
CA ALA A 47 -5.01 -0.02 -10.71
C ALA A 47 -5.06 1.42 -10.19
N PHE A 48 -3.88 2.01 -9.97
CA PHE A 48 -3.74 3.43 -9.69
C PHE A 48 -3.46 4.20 -10.98
N SER A 49 -4.03 5.39 -11.11
CA SER A 49 -3.42 6.42 -11.95
C SER A 49 -2.17 6.96 -11.25
N GLU A 50 -1.26 7.61 -11.98
CA GLU A 50 -0.04 8.19 -11.39
C GLU A 50 -0.36 9.12 -10.20
N GLN A 51 -1.30 10.05 -10.37
CA GLN A 51 -1.74 10.95 -9.31
C GLN A 51 -2.46 10.20 -8.19
N GLY A 52 -3.24 9.17 -8.51
CA GLY A 52 -3.89 8.31 -7.52
C GLY A 52 -2.88 7.60 -6.62
N TYR A 53 -1.79 7.10 -7.20
CA TYR A 53 -0.70 6.47 -6.46
C TYR A 53 0.02 7.48 -5.55
N LYS A 54 0.37 8.66 -6.07
CA LYS A 54 1.01 9.74 -5.28
C LYS A 54 0.18 10.11 -4.05
N VAL A 55 -1.13 10.27 -4.23
CA VAL A 55 -2.08 10.58 -3.13
C VAL A 55 -2.18 9.42 -2.14
N TRP A 56 -2.30 8.18 -2.62
CA TRP A 56 -2.36 7.00 -1.75
C TRP A 56 -1.08 6.84 -0.93
N ARG A 57 0.08 6.92 -1.58
CA ARG A 57 1.39 6.77 -0.94
C ARG A 57 1.57 7.80 0.19
N ALA A 58 1.30 9.08 -0.09
CA ALA A 58 1.39 10.12 0.92
C ALA A 58 0.44 9.90 2.11
N ARG A 59 -0.80 9.43 1.86
CA ARG A 59 -1.82 9.25 2.91
C ARG A 59 -1.65 7.98 3.73
N VAL A 60 -1.22 6.89 3.10
CA VAL A 60 -1.22 5.55 3.71
C VAL A 60 0.16 5.16 4.22
N THR A 61 1.22 5.49 3.48
CA THR A 61 2.60 5.17 3.88
C THR A 61 3.32 6.37 4.52
N GLY A 62 2.77 7.58 4.39
CA GLY A 62 3.38 8.82 4.87
C GLY A 62 4.49 9.36 3.95
N VAL A 63 4.77 8.70 2.83
CA VAL A 63 5.86 9.11 1.90
C VAL A 63 5.32 10.14 0.90
N THR A 64 5.72 11.40 1.08
CA THR A 64 5.26 12.52 0.25
C THR A 64 5.87 12.51 -1.16
N ALA A 65 5.32 13.32 -2.06
CA ALA A 65 5.88 13.51 -3.40
C ALA A 65 7.33 14.03 -3.35
N GLU A 66 7.63 14.94 -2.41
CA GLU A 66 8.98 15.48 -2.21
C GLU A 66 9.95 14.41 -1.73
N GLN A 67 9.57 13.60 -0.74
CA GLN A 67 10.41 12.51 -0.22
C GLN A 67 10.70 11.42 -1.25
N ALA A 68 9.77 11.20 -2.18
CA ALA A 68 9.92 10.23 -3.26
C ALA A 68 10.57 10.81 -4.52
N GLY A 69 10.84 12.12 -4.58
CA GLY A 69 11.40 12.77 -5.76
C GLY A 69 10.43 12.99 -6.92
N ASP A 70 9.12 12.82 -6.69
CA ASP A 70 8.06 12.99 -7.70
C ASP A 70 7.27 14.30 -7.52
N ALA A 71 7.82 15.25 -6.77
CA ALA A 71 7.24 16.57 -6.60
C ALA A 71 7.15 17.24 -7.97
N HIS A 72 5.92 17.56 -8.38
CA HIS A 72 5.73 18.39 -9.55
C HIS A 72 6.18 19.81 -9.19
N ASP A 73 7.20 20.32 -9.86
CA ASP A 73 7.62 21.71 -9.72
C ASP A 73 6.57 22.58 -10.43
N SER A 74 5.46 22.84 -9.75
CA SER A 74 4.47 23.84 -10.16
C SER A 74 5.00 25.25 -9.85
N LYS A 75 6.23 25.55 -10.26
CA LYS A 75 6.56 26.91 -10.69
C LYS A 75 5.72 27.18 -11.93
N VAL A 76 4.44 27.45 -11.69
CA VAL A 76 3.74 28.46 -12.46
C VAL A 76 4.60 29.69 -12.25
N GLU A 77 5.39 30.01 -13.27
CA GLU A 77 5.81 31.37 -13.53
C GLU A 77 4.52 32.19 -13.51
N ALA A 78 4.15 32.70 -12.33
CA ALA A 78 3.27 33.83 -12.22
C ALA A 78 4.11 34.97 -12.79
N GLU A 79 4.09 35.03 -14.12
CA GLU A 79 4.62 36.09 -14.95
C GLU A 79 4.20 37.39 -14.28
N ALA A 80 5.20 38.13 -13.83
CA ALA A 80 5.05 39.50 -13.39
C ALA A 80 4.57 40.30 -14.60
N VAL A 81 3.25 40.38 -14.78
CA VAL A 81 2.65 41.35 -15.71
C VAL A 81 2.48 42.65 -14.94
N ALA A 82 3.54 43.46 -15.09
CA ALA A 82 3.63 44.93 -15.15
C ALA A 82 2.49 45.77 -14.54
#